data_AF-L0R5Q0-F1
#
_entry.id   AF-L0R5Q0-F1
#
_cell.length_a   1.000
_cell.length_b   1.000
_cell.length_c   1.000
_cell.angle_alpha   90.00
_cell.angle_beta   90.00
_cell.angle_gamma   90.00
#
_symmetry.space_group_name_H-M   'P 1'
#
loop_
_entity.id
_entity.type
_entity.pdbx_description
1 polymer ?
#
loop_
_entity_poly.entity_id
_entity_poly.type
_entity_poly.pdbx_seq_one_letter_code
_entity_poly.pdbx_strand_id
1 'polypeptide(L)'
;MGEKNFKARFLYKLNDDWKAYQQKENTLEAIAFQKGLAGTITLYKEAAEYGPKSILETEQMILAQEMGLYANSPEMLSSLIPALQELKDALDCFEQVYDKDGYTQSSKLFSGKNKQGGLPLDTVRKFISSHQARLSNRLKENSSRQEKKVLLQRKGNLKTANEAYKKLQRKALGIENAKGISR
;
A
#
# COMPACT_ATOMS: atom_id res chain seq x y z
N MET A 1 -32.88 11.70 -42.49
CA MET A 1 -31.50 11.15 -42.35
C MET A 1 -31.57 10.13 -41.21
N GLY A 2 -31.55 8.84 -41.53
CA GLY A 2 -32.06 7.78 -40.64
C GLY A 2 -31.07 7.25 -39.59
N GLU A 3 -31.61 6.59 -38.57
CA GLU A 3 -30.90 5.95 -37.45
C GLU A 3 -29.70 5.08 -37.88
N LYS A 4 -29.82 4.37 -39.01
CA LYS A 4 -28.73 3.55 -39.58
C LYS A 4 -27.49 4.37 -39.92
N ASN A 5 -27.66 5.59 -40.46
CA ASN A 5 -26.55 6.47 -40.82
C ASN A 5 -25.85 7.01 -39.56
N PHE A 6 -26.63 7.38 -38.53
CA PHE A 6 -26.08 7.78 -37.23
C PHE A 6 -25.25 6.66 -36.59
N LYS A 7 -25.79 5.43 -36.52
CA LYS A 7 -25.08 4.26 -35.97
C LYS A 7 -23.77 3.99 -36.72
N ALA A 8 -23.77 4.06 -38.05
CA ALA A 8 -22.56 3.87 -38.85
C ALA A 8 -21.48 4.94 -38.55
N ARG A 9 -21.86 6.22 -38.49
CA ARG A 9 -20.94 7.32 -38.16
C ARG A 9 -20.41 7.22 -36.73
N PHE A 10 -21.27 6.83 -35.78
CA PHE A 10 -20.88 6.63 -34.39
C PHE A 10 -19.86 5.51 -34.23
N LEU A 11 -20.11 4.35 -34.85
CA LEU A 11 -19.18 3.21 -34.83
C LEU A 11 -17.84 3.56 -35.48
N TYR A 12 -17.85 4.30 -36.60
CA TYR A 12 -16.63 4.76 -37.24
C TYR A 12 -15.80 5.65 -36.30
N LYS A 13 -16.43 6.68 -35.71
CA LYS A 13 -15.75 7.59 -34.77
C LYS A 13 -15.21 6.84 -33.55
N LEU A 14 -16.00 5.92 -33.00
CA LEU A 14 -15.60 5.11 -31.85
C LEU A 14 -14.35 4.27 -32.19
N ASN A 15 -14.32 3.64 -33.38
CA ASN A 15 -13.17 2.86 -33.82
C ASN A 15 -11.91 3.71 -33.99
N ASP A 16 -12.04 4.92 -34.56
CA ASP A 16 -10.92 5.85 -34.71
C ASP A 16 -10.40 6.32 -33.35
N ASP A 17 -11.29 6.60 -32.39
CA ASP A 17 -10.92 6.96 -31.02
C ASP A 17 -10.17 5.82 -30.32
N TRP A 18 -10.62 4.58 -30.48
CA TRP A 18 -9.92 3.40 -29.94
C TRP A 18 -8.55 3.21 -30.57
N LYS A 19 -8.40 3.41 -31.88
CA LYS A 19 -7.09 3.36 -32.56
C LYS A 19 -6.15 4.45 -32.04
N ALA A 20 -6.64 5.69 -31.91
CA ALA A 20 -5.85 6.80 -31.39
C ALA A 20 -5.41 6.53 -29.93
N TYR A 21 -6.30 5.97 -29.11
CA TYR A 21 -5.97 5.53 -27.75
C TYR A 21 -4.88 4.45 -27.76
N GLN A 22 -5.01 3.42 -28.60
CA GLN A 22 -3.99 2.37 -28.73
C GLN A 22 -2.64 2.91 -29.19
N GLN A 23 -2.62 3.90 -30.11
CA GLN A 23 -1.38 4.55 -30.52
C GLN A 23 -0.72 5.31 -29.38
N LYS A 24 -1.51 6.04 -28.57
CA LYS A 24 -1.03 6.72 -27.37
C LYS A 24 -0.40 5.76 -26.36
N GLU A 25 -1.00 4.58 -26.15
CA GLU A 25 -0.46 3.56 -25.24
C GLU A 25 0.81 2.88 -25.77
N ASN A 26 1.07 2.96 -27.07
CA ASN A 26 2.22 2.36 -27.75
C ASN A 26 3.34 3.37 -28.07
N THR A 27 3.28 4.61 -27.56
CA THR A 27 4.40 5.54 -27.71
C THR A 27 5.63 5.02 -26.97
N LEU A 28 6.82 5.46 -27.39
CA LEU A 28 8.07 5.04 -26.75
C LEU A 28 8.11 5.43 -25.28
N GLU A 29 7.55 6.60 -24.94
CA GLU A 29 7.44 7.12 -23.59
C GLU A 29 6.51 6.24 -22.74
N ALA A 30 5.35 5.85 -23.27
CA ALA A 30 4.41 4.98 -22.57
C ALA A 30 5.01 3.59 -22.32
N ILE A 31 5.70 3.02 -23.32
CA ILE A 31 6.40 1.74 -23.19
C ILE A 31 7.54 1.84 -22.16
N ALA A 32 8.34 2.90 -22.21
CA ALA A 32 9.44 3.13 -21.27
C ALA A 32 8.91 3.29 -19.83
N PHE A 33 7.84 4.05 -19.63
CA PHE A 33 7.17 4.19 -18.35
C PHE A 33 6.66 2.84 -17.81
N GLN A 34 5.95 2.05 -18.63
CA GLN A 34 5.46 0.73 -18.23
C GLN A 34 6.60 -0.24 -17.88
N LYS A 35 7.73 -0.20 -18.60
CA LYS A 35 8.93 -0.98 -18.27
C LYS A 35 9.56 -0.53 -16.95
N GLY A 36 9.63 0.78 -16.72
CA GLY A 36 10.10 1.35 -15.45
C GLY A 36 9.30 0.83 -14.25
N LEU A 37 7.97 0.83 -14.36
CA LEU A 37 7.09 0.29 -13.31
C LEU A 37 7.34 -1.19 -13.01
N ALA A 38 7.70 -2.01 -14.02
CA ALA A 38 8.05 -3.40 -13.79
C ALA A 38 9.33 -3.54 -12.95
N GLY A 39 10.34 -2.70 -13.19
CA GLY A 39 11.54 -2.62 -12.35
C GLY A 39 11.21 -2.20 -10.92
N THR A 40 10.32 -1.22 -10.74
CA THR A 40 9.85 -0.81 -9.40
C THR A 40 9.15 -1.95 -8.65
N ILE A 41 8.34 -2.76 -9.34
CA ILE A 41 7.69 -3.94 -8.73
C ILE A 41 8.73 -4.96 -8.24
N THR A 42 9.83 -5.15 -8.98
CA THR A 42 10.92 -6.05 -8.55
C THR A 42 11.55 -5.54 -7.26
N LEU A 43 11.91 -4.25 -7.20
CA LEU A 43 12.47 -3.65 -5.98
C LEU A 43 11.52 -3.77 -4.78
N TYR A 44 10.20 -3.62 -5.00
CA TYR A 44 9.23 -3.85 -3.92
C TYR A 44 9.22 -5.29 -3.43
N LYS A 45 9.40 -6.28 -4.31
CA LYS A 45 9.48 -7.68 -3.89
C LYS A 45 10.74 -7.94 -3.07
N GLU A 46 11.88 -7.42 -3.52
CA GLU A 46 13.17 -7.51 -2.81
C GLU A 46 13.08 -6.88 -1.42
N ALA A 47 12.45 -5.70 -1.28
CA ALA A 47 12.26 -5.06 0.02
C ALA A 47 11.54 -5.97 1.04
N ALA A 48 10.63 -6.84 0.58
CA ALA A 48 9.91 -7.76 1.45
C ALA A 48 10.77 -8.93 1.96
N GLU A 49 11.88 -9.26 1.27
CA GLU A 49 12.82 -10.31 1.68
C GLU A 49 13.64 -9.89 2.90
N TYR A 50 13.88 -8.59 3.07
CA TYR A 50 14.59 -8.02 4.23
C TYR A 50 13.68 -7.80 5.45
N GLY A 51 12.38 -8.14 5.35
CA GLY A 51 11.47 -8.19 6.48
C GLY A 51 10.59 -6.94 6.69
N PRO A 52 9.78 -6.92 7.77
CA PRO A 52 8.71 -5.93 7.97
C PRO A 52 9.21 -4.48 8.05
N LYS A 53 10.38 -4.23 8.65
CA LYS A 53 10.93 -2.87 8.78
C LYS A 53 11.35 -2.29 7.43
N SER A 54 12.07 -3.08 6.62
CA SER A 54 12.45 -2.72 5.24
C SER A 54 11.24 -2.35 4.38
N ILE A 55 10.12 -3.07 4.53
CA ILE A 55 8.86 -2.73 3.83
C ILE A 55 8.35 -1.35 4.25
N LEU A 56 8.38 -1.02 5.54
CA LEU A 56 7.93 0.27 6.06
C LEU A 56 8.85 1.42 5.62
N GLU A 57 10.18 1.23 5.69
CA GLU A 57 11.17 2.20 5.21
C GLU A 57 11.02 2.45 3.70
N THR A 58 10.76 1.39 2.94
CA THR A 58 10.46 1.49 1.50
C THR A 58 9.20 2.32 1.27
N GLU A 59 8.13 2.09 2.02
CA GLU A 59 6.91 2.93 1.93
C GLU A 59 7.17 4.39 2.32
N GLN A 60 8.12 4.66 3.21
CA GLN A 60 8.49 6.03 3.59
C GLN A 60 9.16 6.74 2.43
N MET A 61 10.09 6.07 1.74
CA MET A 61 10.73 6.60 0.54
C MET A 61 9.69 6.88 -0.56
N ILE A 62 8.75 5.97 -0.78
CA ILE A 62 7.69 6.15 -1.78
C ILE A 62 6.82 7.36 -1.45
N LEU A 63 6.31 7.43 -0.22
CA LEU A 63 5.42 8.53 0.18
C LEU A 63 6.14 9.88 0.15
N ALA A 64 7.41 9.92 0.52
CA ALA A 64 8.23 11.14 0.44
C ALA A 64 8.44 11.56 -1.02
N GLN A 65 8.70 10.61 -1.91
CA GLN A 65 8.83 10.87 -3.34
C GLN A 65 7.49 11.29 -3.97
N GLU A 66 6.38 10.65 -3.61
CA GLU A 66 5.03 11.04 -4.02
C GLU A 66 4.73 12.47 -3.59
N MET A 67 5.09 12.84 -2.35
CA MET A 67 4.93 14.20 -1.85
C MET A 67 5.82 15.21 -2.59
N GLY A 68 7.09 14.88 -2.83
CA GLY A 68 8.05 15.80 -3.45
C GLY A 68 7.84 16.04 -4.95
N LEU A 69 7.29 15.06 -5.68
CA LEU A 69 7.20 15.12 -7.14
C LEU A 69 5.76 15.26 -7.68
N TYR A 70 4.76 14.81 -6.93
CA TYR A 70 3.39 14.67 -7.46
C TYR A 70 2.31 15.36 -6.65
N ALA A 71 2.59 15.82 -5.42
CA ALA A 71 1.60 16.48 -4.59
C ALA A 71 1.34 17.94 -5.03
N ASN A 72 0.57 18.07 -6.11
CA ASN A 72 0.27 19.33 -6.77
C ASN A 72 -1.07 19.95 -6.32
N SER A 73 -1.78 19.33 -5.37
CA SER A 73 -3.08 19.81 -4.88
C SER A 73 -3.17 19.75 -3.35
N PRO A 74 -3.95 20.66 -2.72
CA PRO A 74 -4.19 20.63 -1.27
C PRO A 74 -4.78 19.30 -0.77
N GLU A 75 -5.61 18.65 -1.58
CA GLU A 75 -6.25 17.36 -1.25
C GLU A 75 -5.20 16.24 -1.19
N MET A 76 -4.24 16.21 -2.13
CA MET A 76 -3.15 15.23 -2.08
C MET A 76 -2.24 15.47 -0.86
N LEU A 77 -1.91 16.73 -0.58
CA LEU A 77 -1.10 17.08 0.60
C LEU A 77 -1.79 16.68 1.91
N SER A 78 -3.09 16.95 2.04
CA SER A 78 -3.87 16.59 3.23
C SER A 78 -4.00 15.08 3.45
N SER A 79 -3.79 14.26 2.42
CA SER A 79 -3.72 12.80 2.52
C SER A 79 -2.30 12.28 2.81
N LEU A 80 -1.28 12.86 2.16
CA LEU A 80 0.11 12.40 2.23
C LEU A 80 0.83 12.83 3.52
N ILE A 81 0.62 14.06 4.00
CA ILE A 81 1.28 14.57 5.21
C ILE A 81 0.93 13.69 6.43
N PRO A 82 -0.35 13.38 6.71
CA PRO A 82 -0.68 12.46 7.80
C PRO A 82 -0.14 11.05 7.59
N ALA A 83 -0.14 10.55 6.35
CA ALA A 83 0.39 9.21 6.05
C ALA A 83 1.89 9.10 6.37
N LEU A 84 2.68 10.11 6.02
CA LEU A 84 4.10 10.19 6.33
C LEU A 84 4.35 10.31 7.84
N GLN A 85 3.55 11.11 8.54
CA GLN A 85 3.66 11.22 10.00
C GLN A 85 3.32 9.90 10.70
N GLU A 86 2.19 9.26 10.33
CA GLU A 86 1.79 7.95 10.87
C GLU A 86 2.87 6.88 10.63
N LEU A 87 3.53 6.91 9.47
CA LEU A 87 4.62 5.99 9.14
C LEU A 87 5.88 6.27 9.96
N LYS A 88 6.25 7.55 10.12
CA LYS A 88 7.37 7.93 10.97
C LYS A 88 7.14 7.46 12.40
N ASP A 89 5.95 7.71 12.95
CA ASP A 89 5.60 7.27 14.30
C ASP A 89 5.62 5.74 14.42
N ALA A 90 5.21 5.02 13.36
CA ALA A 90 5.31 3.57 13.29
C ALA A 90 6.78 3.08 13.29
N LEU A 91 7.66 3.70 12.52
CA LEU A 91 9.09 3.37 12.47
C LEU A 91 9.78 3.67 13.82
N ASP A 92 9.50 4.82 14.42
CA ASP A 92 10.04 5.23 15.72
C ASP A 92 9.60 4.24 16.83
N CYS A 93 8.38 3.71 16.74
CA CYS A 93 7.85 2.72 17.68
C CYS A 93 8.22 1.27 17.34
N PHE A 94 8.80 0.99 16.16
CA PHE A 94 8.93 -0.38 15.65
C PHE A 94 9.75 -1.27 16.58
N GLU A 95 10.88 -0.74 17.08
CA GLU A 95 11.85 -1.48 17.90
C GLU A 95 11.32 -1.83 19.29
N GLN A 96 10.23 -1.18 19.75
CA GLN A 96 9.63 -1.46 21.06
C GLN A 96 9.25 -2.93 21.22
N VAL A 97 8.92 -3.63 20.12
CA VAL A 97 8.56 -5.04 20.13
C VAL A 97 9.72 -5.96 20.53
N TYR A 98 10.96 -5.49 20.45
CA TYR A 98 12.13 -6.28 20.88
C TYR A 98 12.43 -6.15 22.38
N ASP A 99 11.97 -5.08 23.04
CA ASP A 99 11.97 -4.96 24.50
C ASP A 99 10.78 -5.71 25.09
N LYS A 100 11.01 -6.97 25.44
CA LYS A 100 9.97 -7.87 25.95
C LYS A 100 9.23 -7.29 27.16
N ASP A 101 9.95 -6.74 28.12
CA ASP A 101 9.38 -6.30 29.40
C ASP A 101 8.61 -4.99 29.20
N GLY A 102 9.21 -4.02 28.51
CA GLY A 102 8.55 -2.76 28.15
C GLY A 102 7.31 -2.99 27.29
N TYR A 103 7.41 -3.85 26.28
CA TYR A 103 6.29 -4.16 25.39
C TYR A 103 5.14 -4.86 26.12
N THR A 104 5.46 -5.79 27.02
CA THR A 104 4.45 -6.48 27.84
C THR A 104 3.69 -5.49 28.71
N GLN A 105 4.36 -4.55 29.37
CA GLN A 105 3.67 -3.54 30.18
C GLN A 105 2.83 -2.59 29.32
N SER A 106 3.38 -2.09 28.20
CA SER A 106 2.66 -1.25 27.25
C SER A 106 1.40 -1.94 26.72
N SER A 107 1.47 -3.24 26.39
CA SER A 107 0.35 -4.03 25.86
C SER A 107 -0.87 -4.10 26.80
N LYS A 108 -0.66 -3.95 28.12
CA LYS A 108 -1.74 -3.96 29.12
C LYS A 108 -2.56 -2.67 29.09
N LEU A 109 -1.97 -1.55 28.64
CA LEU A 109 -2.64 -0.25 28.51
C LEU A 109 -3.66 -0.24 27.35
N PHE A 110 -3.53 -1.17 26.40
CA PHE A 110 -4.48 -1.29 25.30
C PHE A 110 -5.80 -1.92 25.78
N SER A 111 -6.88 -1.12 25.73
CA SER A 111 -8.24 -1.61 25.91
C SER A 111 -8.62 -2.70 24.90
N GLY A 112 -9.62 -3.54 25.22
CA GLY A 112 -10.05 -4.64 24.35
C GLY A 112 -10.42 -4.21 22.93
N LYS A 113 -11.01 -3.03 22.74
CA LYS A 113 -11.31 -2.44 21.41
C LYS A 113 -10.06 -2.11 20.58
N ASN A 114 -8.92 -1.91 21.24
CA ASN A 114 -7.62 -1.67 20.60
C ASN A 114 -6.75 -2.94 20.58
N LYS A 115 -7.38 -4.12 20.67
CA LYS A 115 -6.74 -5.42 20.45
C LYS A 115 -7.48 -6.15 19.34
N GLN A 116 -6.71 -6.82 18.47
CA GLN A 116 -7.25 -7.65 17.40
C GLN A 116 -6.55 -9.00 17.42
N GLY A 117 -7.31 -10.07 17.62
CA GLY A 117 -6.77 -11.43 17.78
C GLY A 117 -5.90 -11.57 19.04
N GLY A 118 -6.25 -10.88 20.12
CA GLY A 118 -5.48 -10.86 21.38
C GLY A 118 -4.22 -9.98 21.35
N LEU A 119 -3.82 -9.46 20.20
CA LEU A 119 -2.63 -8.63 20.05
C LEU A 119 -2.97 -7.13 20.03
N PRO A 120 -2.15 -6.27 20.65
CA PRO A 120 -2.29 -4.82 20.55
C PRO A 120 -2.36 -4.34 19.10
N LEU A 121 -3.32 -3.47 18.82
CA LEU A 121 -3.35 -2.66 17.61
C LEU A 121 -2.54 -1.38 17.88
N ASP A 122 -1.22 -1.55 17.97
CA ASP A 122 -0.24 -0.48 18.22
C ASP A 122 -0.01 0.39 16.98
N THR A 123 0.86 1.40 17.10
CA THR A 123 1.13 2.40 16.05
C THR A 123 1.52 1.75 14.72
N VAL A 124 2.39 0.74 14.74
CA VAL A 124 2.81 0.00 13.55
C VAL A 124 1.61 -0.65 12.85
N ARG A 125 0.79 -1.40 13.59
CA ARG A 125 -0.37 -2.09 13.00
C ARG A 125 -1.47 -1.12 12.56
N LYS A 126 -1.65 -0.01 13.27
CA LYS A 126 -2.58 1.06 12.88
C LYS A 126 -2.17 1.69 11.55
N PHE A 127 -0.89 2.08 11.41
CA PHE A 127 -0.36 2.60 10.15
C PHE A 127 -0.56 1.60 9.01
N ILE A 128 -0.18 0.33 9.20
CA ILE A 128 -0.33 -0.66 8.14
C ILE A 128 -1.79 -0.79 7.71
N SER A 129 -2.72 -0.84 8.68
CA SER A 129 -4.16 -0.93 8.37
C SER A 129 -4.69 0.32 7.67
N SER A 130 -4.34 1.52 8.12
CA SER A 130 -4.78 2.78 7.51
C SER A 130 -4.25 2.90 6.09
N HIS A 131 -2.96 2.59 5.89
CA HIS A 131 -2.30 2.72 4.61
C HIS A 131 -2.76 1.67 3.60
N GLN A 132 -3.05 0.43 4.02
CA GLN A 132 -3.70 -0.57 3.17
C GLN A 132 -5.08 -0.12 2.67
N ALA A 133 -5.86 0.59 3.51
CA ALA A 133 -7.13 1.18 3.10
C ALA A 133 -6.91 2.32 2.09
N ARG A 134 -5.91 3.18 2.33
CA ARG A 134 -5.50 4.27 1.43
C ARG A 134 -5.14 3.73 0.02
N LEU A 135 -4.31 2.69 -0.05
CA LEU A 135 -3.98 2.00 -1.31
C LEU A 135 -5.19 1.33 -1.96
N SER A 136 -6.11 0.78 -1.16
CA SER A 136 -7.34 0.18 -1.68
C SER A 136 -8.28 1.20 -2.31
N ASN A 137 -8.30 2.43 -1.81
CA ASN A 137 -9.04 3.53 -2.42
C ASN A 137 -8.39 3.97 -3.74
N ARG A 138 -7.06 4.12 -3.78
CA ARG A 138 -6.32 4.41 -5.02
C ARG A 138 -6.52 3.34 -6.11
N LEU A 139 -6.66 2.07 -5.72
CA LEU A 139 -6.96 0.99 -6.67
C LEU A 139 -8.31 1.12 -7.39
N LYS A 140 -9.26 1.87 -6.82
CA LYS A 140 -10.56 2.15 -7.44
C LYS A 140 -10.49 3.25 -8.48
N GLU A 141 -9.44 4.06 -8.45
CA GLU A 141 -9.23 5.15 -9.42
C GLU A 141 -8.86 4.59 -10.81
N ASN A 142 -9.09 5.42 -11.83
CA ASN A 142 -8.79 5.06 -13.20
C ASN A 142 -7.27 5.15 -13.44
N SER A 143 -6.59 4.03 -13.26
CA SER A 143 -5.15 3.86 -13.45
C SER A 143 -4.86 2.72 -14.42
N SER A 144 -3.69 2.78 -15.07
CA SER A 144 -3.22 1.76 -15.99
C SER A 144 -3.05 0.40 -15.28
N ARG A 145 -3.03 -0.68 -16.06
CA ARG A 145 -2.85 -2.04 -15.52
C ARG A 145 -1.56 -2.17 -14.71
N GLN A 146 -0.48 -1.51 -15.12
CA GLN A 146 0.82 -1.61 -14.44
C GLN A 146 0.85 -0.80 -13.13
N GLU A 147 0.25 0.38 -13.10
CA GLU A 147 0.08 1.16 -11.87
C GLU A 147 -0.76 0.38 -10.84
N LYS A 148 -1.84 -0.27 -11.28
CA LYS A 148 -2.62 -1.15 -10.42
C LYS A 148 -1.79 -2.30 -9.85
N LYS A 149 -0.88 -2.90 -10.64
CA LYS A 149 0.04 -3.93 -10.12
C LYS A 149 1.01 -3.38 -9.08
N VAL A 150 1.54 -2.16 -9.27
CA VAL A 150 2.36 -1.47 -8.26
C VAL A 150 1.60 -1.32 -6.95
N LEU A 151 0.37 -0.78 -7.00
CA LEU A 151 -0.46 -0.60 -5.79
C LEU A 151 -0.81 -1.93 -5.13
N LEU A 152 -1.11 -2.97 -5.91
CA LEU A 152 -1.35 -4.32 -5.39
C LEU A 152 -0.10 -4.91 -4.72
N GLN A 153 1.09 -4.73 -5.31
CA GLN A 153 2.35 -5.20 -4.73
C GLN A 153 2.63 -4.51 -3.39
N ARG A 154 2.52 -3.18 -3.33
CA ARG A 154 2.66 -2.39 -2.09
C ARG A 154 1.71 -2.88 -0.99
N LYS A 155 0.42 -3.06 -1.33
CA LYS A 155 -0.59 -3.59 -0.41
C LYS A 155 -0.25 -5.02 0.06
N GLY A 156 0.27 -5.86 -0.85
CA GLY A 156 0.75 -7.20 -0.55
C GLY A 156 1.92 -7.19 0.43
N ASN A 157 2.90 -6.33 0.21
CA ASN A 157 4.04 -6.15 1.12
C ASN A 157 3.58 -5.72 2.52
N LEU A 158 2.69 -4.72 2.61
CA LEU A 158 2.12 -4.31 3.90
C LEU A 158 1.38 -5.45 4.62
N LYS A 159 0.72 -6.34 3.88
CA LYS A 159 0.10 -7.54 4.47
C LYS A 159 1.18 -8.47 5.04
N THR A 160 2.25 -8.72 4.29
CA THR A 160 3.41 -9.51 4.74
C THR A 160 4.05 -8.89 5.98
N ALA A 161 4.26 -7.56 5.98
CA ALA A 161 4.81 -6.82 7.10
C ALA A 161 3.94 -6.96 8.36
N ASN A 162 2.62 -6.83 8.23
CA ASN A 162 1.69 -7.00 9.35
C ASN A 162 1.77 -8.40 9.96
N GLU A 163 1.80 -9.44 9.14
CA GLU A 163 1.89 -10.82 9.63
C GLU A 163 3.25 -11.12 10.27
N ALA A 164 4.34 -10.62 9.70
CA ALA A 164 5.67 -10.73 10.31
C ALA A 164 5.73 -9.97 11.64
N TYR A 165 5.21 -8.74 11.70
CA TYR A 165 5.18 -7.95 12.92
C TYR A 165 4.30 -8.57 14.01
N LYS A 166 3.13 -9.14 13.67
CA LYS A 166 2.32 -9.90 14.64
C LYS A 166 3.09 -11.09 15.24
N LYS A 167 4.00 -11.73 14.50
CA LYS A 167 4.86 -12.78 15.07
C LYS A 167 5.83 -12.19 16.10
N LEU A 168 6.43 -11.04 15.81
CA LEU A 168 7.26 -10.30 16.77
C LEU A 168 6.45 -9.94 18.03
N GLN A 169 5.23 -9.43 17.87
CA GLN A 169 4.35 -9.12 19.01
C GLN A 169 4.05 -10.37 19.85
N ARG A 170 3.75 -11.52 19.22
CA ARG A 170 3.53 -12.78 19.95
C ARG A 170 4.76 -13.22 20.72
N LYS A 171 5.95 -13.07 20.12
CA LYS A 171 7.24 -13.36 20.76
C LYS A 171 7.46 -12.49 21.99
N ALA A 172 7.28 -11.18 21.84
CA ALA A 172 7.41 -10.20 22.92
C ALA A 172 6.46 -10.51 24.09
N LEU A 173 5.23 -10.91 23.78
CA LEU A 173 4.23 -11.23 24.80
C LEU A 173 4.33 -12.66 25.35
N GLY A 174 5.25 -13.49 24.84
CA GLY A 174 5.40 -14.89 25.24
C GLY A 174 4.22 -15.79 24.84
N ILE A 175 3.46 -15.43 23.80
CA ILE A 175 2.24 -16.13 23.34
C ILE A 175 2.55 -17.12 22.19
N GLU A 176 3.82 -17.34 21.84
CA GLU A 176 4.25 -18.18 20.70
C GLU A 176 3.72 -19.63 20.73
N ASN A 177 3.26 -20.12 21.89
CA ASN A 177 2.79 -21.49 22.08
C ASN A 177 1.30 -21.66 22.41
N ALA A 178 0.46 -20.62 22.26
CA ALA A 178 -0.99 -20.80 22.34
C ALA A 178 -1.50 -21.48 21.06
N LYS A 179 -1.32 -22.80 20.97
CA LYS A 179 -1.98 -23.65 19.97
C LYS A 179 -3.47 -23.31 19.94
N GLY A 180 -3.96 -22.94 18.76
CA GLY A 180 -5.34 -23.04 18.31
C GLY A 180 -6.43 -22.65 19.32
N ILE A 181 -6.87 -21.40 19.27
CA ILE A 181 -8.31 -21.15 19.35
C ILE A 181 -8.75 -20.77 17.94
N SER A 182 -8.85 -21.79 17.10
CA SER A 182 -9.78 -21.80 15.98
C SER A 182 -11.16 -21.47 16.53
N ARG A 183 -11.74 -20.36 16.07
CA ARG A 183 -13.19 -20.20 16.02
C ARG A 183 -13.67 -20.76 14.69
#